data_AF-K0NCT3-F1
#
_entry.id   AF-K0NCT3-F1
#
_cell.length_a   1.000
_cell.length_b   1.000
_cell.length_c   1.000
_cell.angle_alpha   90.00
_cell.angle_beta   90.00
_cell.angle_gamma   90.00
#
_symmetry.space_group_name_H-M   'P 1'
#
loop_
_entity.id
_entity.type
_entity.pdbx_description
1 polymer ?
#
loop_
_entity_poly.entity_id
_entity_poly.type
_entity_poly.pdbx_seq_one_letter_code
_entity_poly.pdbx_strand_id
1 'polypeptide(L)'
;MEFSTIFSWAFAYDFIKGPMVWVSFIVFIFGTLFQIFRISSLMSKPERIQLSAGPGKFISTPPSPENKKPWSLRFKLSIAGVNPFMTIVTTVFHILLLFLPIFVLGHNILLNNAFGISMVSLPENISHRLTLVVILCALIFLYRRIFLYRVRLITSFEDYLFLFLAAIPFISGFLAYEQFFANYKLVIGLHILSGELMLMAVPFTKFIHMIFLLIIRFKIDGEYSLGNGDRAW
;
A
#
# COMPACT_ATOMS: atom_id res chain seq x y z
N MET A 1 -24.56 19.17 -32.05
CA MET A 1 -23.65 19.42 -30.90
C MET A 1 -23.30 18.16 -30.11
N GLU A 2 -23.81 16.96 -30.45
CA GLU A 2 -23.48 15.70 -29.75
C GLU A 2 -22.30 14.91 -30.36
N PHE A 3 -21.91 15.18 -31.61
CA PHE A 3 -20.85 14.40 -32.27
C PHE A 3 -19.44 14.72 -31.75
N SER A 4 -19.21 15.95 -31.29
CA SER A 4 -17.92 16.38 -30.71
C SER A 4 -17.64 15.75 -29.34
N THR A 5 -18.69 15.48 -28.55
CA THR A 5 -18.57 14.89 -27.21
C THR A 5 -18.35 13.37 -27.25
N ILE A 6 -18.95 12.69 -28.23
CA ILE A 6 -18.75 11.23 -28.43
C ILE A 6 -17.33 10.93 -28.91
N PHE A 7 -16.81 11.74 -29.85
CA PHE A 7 -15.43 11.61 -30.33
C PHE A 7 -14.42 11.90 -29.20
N SER A 8 -14.69 12.91 -28.36
CA SER A 8 -13.80 13.23 -27.22
C SER A 8 -13.77 12.15 -26.15
N TRP A 9 -14.90 11.52 -25.81
CA TRP A 9 -14.93 10.50 -24.77
C TRP A 9 -14.30 9.18 -25.22
N ALA A 10 -14.56 8.74 -26.46
CA ALA A 10 -13.93 7.55 -27.00
C ALA A 10 -12.40 7.69 -27.08
N PHE A 11 -11.92 8.84 -27.57
CA PHE A 11 -10.50 9.15 -27.59
C PHE A 11 -9.89 9.19 -26.18
N ALA A 12 -10.55 9.85 -25.22
CA ALA A 12 -10.08 9.91 -23.84
C ALA A 12 -10.02 8.51 -23.20
N TYR A 13 -11.02 7.67 -23.44
CA TYR A 13 -11.06 6.30 -22.93
C TYR A 13 -9.93 5.44 -23.51
N ASP A 14 -9.66 5.53 -24.82
CA ASP A 14 -8.57 4.80 -25.46
C ASP A 14 -7.19 5.29 -24.98
N PHE A 15 -7.07 6.60 -24.73
CA PHE A 15 -5.86 7.19 -24.14
C PHE A 15 -5.61 6.68 -22.71
N ILE A 16 -6.64 6.68 -21.86
CA ILE A 16 -6.58 6.16 -20.49
C ILE A 16 -6.21 4.67 -20.54
N LYS A 17 -6.92 3.85 -21.32
CA LYS A 17 -6.67 2.40 -21.37
C LYS A 17 -5.30 2.00 -21.94
N GLY A 18 -4.70 2.83 -22.81
CA GLY A 18 -3.47 2.51 -23.52
C GLY A 18 -2.25 3.28 -23.01
N PRO A 19 -1.91 4.43 -23.61
CA PRO A 19 -0.72 5.20 -23.25
C PRO A 19 -0.61 5.59 -21.78
N MET A 20 -1.71 5.94 -21.13
CA MET A 20 -1.69 6.43 -19.74
C MET A 20 -1.29 5.34 -18.74
N VAL A 21 -1.71 4.09 -18.97
CA VAL A 21 -1.28 2.93 -18.18
C VAL A 21 0.25 2.83 -18.16
N TRP A 22 0.92 2.96 -19.30
CA TRP A 22 2.38 2.90 -19.37
C TRP A 22 3.05 4.04 -18.62
N VAL A 23 2.53 5.26 -18.75
CA VAL A 23 3.02 6.41 -17.97
C VAL A 23 2.89 6.13 -16.48
N SER A 24 1.75 5.58 -16.05
CA SER A 24 1.51 5.24 -14.65
C SER A 24 2.52 4.22 -14.10
N PHE A 25 2.83 3.18 -14.88
CA PHE A 25 3.84 2.18 -14.51
C PHE A 25 5.24 2.76 -14.46
N ILE A 26 5.62 3.60 -15.43
CA ILE A 26 6.92 4.27 -15.44
C ILE A 26 7.07 5.12 -14.18
N VAL A 27 6.10 5.99 -13.90
CA VAL A 27 6.11 6.86 -12.70
C VAL A 27 6.16 6.02 -11.42
N PHE A 28 5.38 4.95 -11.34
CA PHE A 28 5.37 4.04 -10.20
C PHE A 28 6.73 3.37 -9.98
N ILE A 29 7.32 2.76 -11.02
CA ILE A 29 8.58 2.02 -10.94
C ILE A 29 9.73 2.96 -10.62
N PHE A 30 9.94 4.01 -11.42
CA PHE A 30 11.06 4.94 -11.22
C PHE A 30 10.91 5.74 -9.93
N GLY A 31 9.69 6.17 -9.59
CA GLY A 31 9.43 6.84 -8.32
C GLY A 31 9.73 5.93 -7.12
N THR A 32 9.32 4.66 -7.18
CA THR A 32 9.60 3.69 -6.11
C THR A 32 11.10 3.43 -5.99
N LEU A 33 11.80 3.19 -7.10
CA LEU A 33 13.25 3.01 -7.11
C LEU A 33 13.96 4.23 -6.51
N PHE A 34 13.57 5.44 -6.90
CA PHE A 34 14.11 6.68 -6.35
C PHE A 34 13.95 6.74 -4.82
N GLN A 35 12.77 6.41 -4.28
CA GLN A 35 12.56 6.39 -2.82
C GLN A 35 13.39 5.30 -2.13
N ILE A 36 13.56 4.14 -2.75
CA ILE A 36 14.40 3.04 -2.23
C ILE A 36 15.86 3.48 -2.18
N PHE A 37 16.37 4.14 -3.22
CA PHE A 37 17.73 4.69 -3.23
C PHE A 37 17.89 5.79 -2.19
N ARG A 38 16.92 6.70 -2.09
CA ARG A 38 16.92 7.79 -1.10
C ARG A 38 17.01 7.24 0.31
N ILE A 39 16.14 6.30 0.71
CA ILE A 39 16.19 5.74 2.06
C ILE A 39 17.45 4.91 2.29
N SER A 40 17.95 4.21 1.27
CA SER A 40 19.20 3.47 1.36
C SER A 40 20.43 4.36 1.49
N SER A 41 20.41 5.56 0.90
CA SER A 41 21.46 6.56 1.06
C SER A 41 21.45 7.22 2.44
N LEU A 42 20.31 7.26 3.11
CA LEU A 42 20.20 7.78 4.48
C LEU A 42 20.67 6.73 5.51
N MET A 43 20.52 5.44 5.20
CA MET A 43 20.94 4.34 6.07
C MET A 43 22.47 4.22 6.14
N SER A 44 23.03 4.54 7.29
CA SER A 44 24.47 4.44 7.57
C SER A 44 24.84 3.08 8.17
N LYS A 45 26.13 2.72 8.12
CA LYS A 45 26.63 1.60 8.94
C LYS A 45 26.54 2.01 10.40
N PRO A 46 26.08 1.14 11.31
CA PRO A 46 26.02 1.46 12.73
C PRO A 46 27.42 1.82 13.20
N GLU A 47 27.60 3.06 13.64
CA GLU A 47 28.83 3.46 14.31
C GLU A 47 28.84 2.74 15.65
N ARG A 48 29.73 1.76 15.79
CA ARG A 48 30.03 1.18 17.09
C ARG A 48 30.75 2.26 17.88
N ILE A 49 30.01 3.05 18.66
CA ILE A 49 30.60 3.99 19.59
C ILE A 49 31.45 3.16 20.56
N GLN A 50 32.74 3.07 20.27
CA GLN A 50 33.73 2.67 21.25
C GLN A 50 33.85 3.88 22.18
N LEU A 51 33.05 3.89 23.25
CA LEU A 51 33.25 4.84 24.33
C LEU A 51 34.66 4.59 24.86
N SER A 52 35.58 5.49 24.51
CA SER A 52 36.92 5.52 25.09
C SER A 52 36.75 5.88 26.56
N ALA A 53 36.68 4.85 27.41
CA ALA A 53 36.85 5.05 28.83
C ALA A 53 38.27 5.56 29.06
N GLY A 54 38.40 6.52 29.98
CA GLY A 54 39.69 7.06 30.40
C GLY A 54 40.71 5.99 30.80
N PRO A 55 41.96 6.40 31.11
CA PRO A 55 43.11 5.49 31.16
C PRO A 55 42.84 4.28 32.06
N GLY A 56 42.78 3.09 31.45
CA GLY A 56 42.90 1.80 32.15
C GLY A 56 41.73 0.81 32.06
N LYS A 57 40.58 1.11 31.44
CA LYS A 57 39.52 0.10 31.24
C LYS A 57 38.83 0.25 29.89
N PHE A 58 38.84 -0.80 29.09
CA PHE A 58 37.93 -0.91 27.95
C PHE A 58 36.53 -1.20 28.50
N ILE A 59 35.55 -0.32 28.24
CA ILE A 59 34.14 -0.71 28.36
C ILE A 59 33.85 -1.49 27.08
N SER A 60 33.68 -2.80 27.20
CA SER A 60 33.12 -3.63 26.13
C SER A 60 31.84 -2.96 25.66
N THR A 61 31.69 -2.82 24.34
CA THR A 61 30.47 -2.34 23.67
C THR A 61 29.22 -2.78 24.41
N PRO A 62 28.18 -1.92 24.57
CA PRO A 62 26.91 -2.39 25.10
C PRO A 62 26.51 -3.65 24.33
N PRO A 63 26.04 -4.69 25.03
CA PRO A 63 25.75 -5.95 24.38
C PRO A 63 24.82 -5.68 23.19
N SER A 64 25.09 -6.36 22.08
CA SER A 64 24.11 -6.63 21.02
C SER A 64 22.73 -6.85 21.66
N PRO A 65 21.60 -6.43 21.08
CA PRO A 65 20.28 -6.64 21.67
C PRO A 65 19.93 -8.14 21.69
N GLU A 66 20.63 -8.91 22.54
CA GLU A 66 20.53 -10.35 22.71
C GLU A 66 19.28 -10.74 23.48
N ASN A 67 18.61 -9.78 24.13
CA ASN A 67 17.34 -10.03 24.78
C ASN A 67 16.18 -9.55 23.90
N LYS A 68 16.03 -10.16 22.72
CA LYS A 68 14.76 -10.09 21.98
C LYS A 68 13.70 -10.66 22.92
N LYS A 69 12.92 -9.77 23.56
CA LYS A 69 11.80 -10.14 24.45
C LYS A 69 11.03 -11.30 23.83
N PRO A 70 10.58 -12.30 24.63
CA PRO A 70 9.87 -13.45 24.10
C PRO A 70 8.73 -12.98 23.20
N TRP A 71 8.57 -13.64 22.05
CA TRP A 71 7.66 -13.20 20.98
C TRP A 71 6.23 -12.96 21.49
N SER A 72 5.77 -13.76 22.45
CA SER A 72 4.49 -13.61 23.14
C SER A 72 4.34 -12.29 23.90
N LEU A 73 5.41 -11.82 24.57
CA LEU A 73 5.43 -10.54 25.27
C LEU A 73 5.49 -9.37 24.29
N ARG A 74 6.25 -9.50 23.19
CA ARG A 74 6.25 -8.50 22.10
C ARG A 74 4.88 -8.36 21.46
N PHE A 75 4.19 -9.48 21.22
CA PHE A 75 2.85 -9.48 20.64
C PHE A 75 1.83 -8.83 21.58
N LYS A 76 1.82 -9.20 22.87
CA LYS A 76 0.94 -8.61 23.90
C LYS A 76 1.14 -7.10 24.08
N LEU A 77 2.39 -6.63 24.00
CA LEU A 77 2.73 -5.21 24.11
C LEU A 77 2.60 -4.44 22.80
N SER A 78 2.44 -5.14 21.67
CA SER A 78 2.25 -4.49 20.37
C SER A 78 0.82 -3.98 20.18
N ILE A 79 0.61 -3.18 19.14
CA ILE A 79 -0.72 -2.74 18.70
C ILE A 79 -1.66 -3.94 18.47
N ALA A 80 -1.12 -5.12 18.11
CA ALA A 80 -1.88 -6.36 17.99
C ALA A 80 -2.51 -6.83 19.31
N GLY A 81 -1.81 -6.64 20.42
CA GLY A 81 -2.32 -6.96 21.76
C GLY A 81 -3.24 -5.89 22.34
N VAL A 82 -2.96 -4.61 22.07
CA VAL A 82 -3.72 -3.47 22.65
C VAL A 82 -5.04 -3.22 21.92
N ASN A 83 -5.08 -3.40 20.59
CA ASN A 83 -6.29 -3.26 19.79
C ASN A 83 -6.34 -4.36 18.72
N PRO A 84 -6.77 -5.58 19.09
CA PRO A 84 -6.79 -6.72 18.17
C PRO A 84 -7.74 -6.51 17.00
N PHE A 85 -8.88 -5.84 17.23
CA PHE A 85 -9.85 -5.54 16.17
C PHE A 85 -9.23 -4.70 15.06
N MET A 86 -8.60 -3.57 15.40
CA MET A 86 -7.96 -2.72 14.39
C MET A 86 -6.81 -3.41 13.69
N THR A 87 -6.11 -4.31 14.37
CA THR A 87 -5.01 -5.09 13.78
C THR A 87 -5.52 -6.08 12.74
N ILE A 88 -6.63 -6.77 13.02
CA ILE A 88 -7.27 -7.68 12.07
C ILE A 88 -7.76 -6.89 10.86
N VAL A 89 -8.52 -5.81 11.08
CA VAL A 89 -9.06 -4.97 9.98
C VAL A 89 -7.94 -4.41 9.11
N THR A 90 -6.87 -3.90 9.72
CA THR A 90 -5.70 -3.37 8.99
C THR A 90 -4.99 -4.46 8.20
N THR A 91 -4.73 -5.62 8.82
CA THR A 91 -4.05 -6.73 8.16
C THR A 91 -4.87 -7.25 6.98
N VAL A 92 -6.16 -7.51 7.18
CA VAL A 92 -7.08 -7.97 6.13
C VAL A 92 -7.15 -6.97 4.99
N PHE A 93 -7.31 -5.68 5.29
CA PHE A 93 -7.34 -4.63 4.27
C PHE A 93 -6.07 -4.61 3.42
N HIS A 94 -4.88 -4.64 4.03
CA HIS A 94 -3.62 -4.55 3.28
C HIS A 94 -3.34 -5.82 2.47
N ILE A 95 -3.64 -7.00 3.04
CA ILE A 95 -3.51 -8.27 2.30
C ILE A 95 -4.41 -8.23 1.08
N LEU A 96 -5.69 -7.91 1.23
CA LEU A 96 -6.64 -7.89 0.12
C LEU A 96 -6.36 -6.76 -0.87
N LEU A 97 -5.90 -5.59 -0.40
CA LEU A 97 -5.55 -4.45 -1.26
C LEU A 97 -4.44 -4.80 -2.25
N LEU A 98 -3.46 -5.61 -1.84
CA LEU A 98 -2.37 -6.07 -2.71
C LEU A 98 -2.74 -7.34 -3.48
N PHE A 99 -3.43 -8.27 -2.83
CA PHE A 99 -3.75 -9.58 -3.38
C PHE A 99 -4.81 -9.50 -4.47
N LEU A 100 -5.94 -8.81 -4.24
CA LEU A 100 -7.06 -8.83 -5.18
C LEU A 100 -6.72 -8.32 -6.59
N PRO A 101 -6.05 -7.17 -6.78
CA PRO A 101 -5.74 -6.69 -8.13
C PRO A 101 -4.91 -7.69 -8.96
N ILE A 102 -4.13 -8.56 -8.32
CA ILE A 102 -3.29 -9.57 -8.99
C ILE A 102 -4.13 -10.76 -9.46
N PHE A 103 -5.10 -11.21 -8.66
CA PHE A 103 -5.81 -12.48 -8.89
C PHE A 103 -7.23 -12.32 -9.45
N VAL A 104 -7.72 -11.09 -9.62
CA VAL A 104 -9.03 -10.85 -10.26
C VAL A 104 -8.95 -11.10 -11.76
N LEU A 105 -9.95 -11.84 -12.29
CA LEU A 105 -10.03 -12.25 -13.69
C LEU A 105 -9.85 -11.10 -14.69
N GLY A 106 -10.46 -9.94 -14.43
CA GLY A 106 -10.34 -8.77 -15.30
C GLY A 106 -8.90 -8.30 -15.51
N HIS A 107 -8.08 -8.29 -14.45
CA HIS A 107 -6.66 -7.90 -14.53
C HIS A 107 -5.83 -8.97 -15.23
N ASN A 108 -6.18 -10.24 -15.05
CA ASN A 108 -5.51 -11.34 -15.73
C ASN A 108 -5.76 -11.34 -17.24
N ILE A 109 -6.97 -10.97 -17.69
CA ILE A 109 -7.26 -10.74 -19.11
C ILE A 109 -6.41 -9.59 -19.66
N LEU A 110 -6.26 -8.49 -18.91
CA LEU A 110 -5.39 -7.38 -19.32
C LEU A 110 -3.93 -7.82 -19.44
N LEU A 111 -3.44 -8.62 -18.49
CA LEU A 111 -2.09 -9.18 -18.53
C LEU A 111 -1.88 -10.10 -19.74
N ASN A 112 -2.85 -10.95 -20.04
CA ASN A 112 -2.81 -11.84 -21.20
C ASN A 112 -2.80 -11.04 -22.51
N ASN A 113 -3.60 -9.98 -22.61
CA ASN A 113 -3.63 -9.13 -23.80
C ASN A 113 -2.32 -8.32 -23.98
N ALA A 114 -1.66 -7.94 -22.90
CA ALA A 114 -0.44 -7.14 -22.95
C ALA A 114 0.84 -7.98 -23.16
N PHE A 115 0.92 -9.13 -22.50
CA PHE A 115 2.15 -9.95 -22.45
C PHE A 115 1.97 -11.39 -22.93
N GLY A 116 0.75 -11.84 -23.23
CA GLY A 116 0.45 -13.23 -23.56
C GLY A 116 0.56 -14.20 -22.38
N ILE A 117 0.55 -13.68 -21.14
CA ILE A 117 0.71 -14.47 -19.91
C ILE A 117 -0.61 -14.47 -19.14
N SER A 118 -1.05 -15.66 -18.71
CA SER A 118 -2.19 -15.83 -17.81
C SER A 118 -1.74 -16.36 -16.45
N MET A 119 -2.12 -15.69 -15.36
CA MET A 119 -1.95 -16.15 -13.99
C MET A 119 -3.14 -17.00 -13.52
N VAL A 120 -3.11 -17.51 -12.29
CA VAL A 120 -4.28 -18.13 -11.67
C VAL A 120 -5.29 -17.02 -11.33
N SER A 121 -6.54 -17.16 -11.77
CA SER A 121 -7.64 -16.26 -11.40
C SER A 121 -8.46 -16.86 -10.27
N LEU A 122 -8.88 -16.02 -9.33
CA LEU A 122 -9.89 -16.41 -8.34
C LEU A 122 -11.27 -16.51 -8.99
N PRO A 123 -12.14 -17.42 -8.51
CA PRO A 123 -13.54 -17.45 -8.91
C PRO A 123 -14.21 -16.09 -8.70
N GLU A 124 -15.01 -15.65 -9.66
CA GLU A 124 -15.64 -14.31 -9.65
C GLU A 124 -16.41 -14.03 -8.36
N ASN A 125 -17.19 -15.00 -7.87
CA ASN A 125 -17.94 -14.89 -6.63
C ASN A 125 -17.04 -14.67 -5.40
N ILE A 126 -15.84 -15.26 -5.36
CA ILE A 126 -14.90 -15.06 -4.26
C ILE A 126 -14.28 -13.66 -4.35
N SER A 127 -13.78 -13.30 -5.53
CA SER A 127 -13.21 -11.97 -5.81
C SER A 127 -14.19 -10.84 -5.46
N HIS A 128 -15.45 -11.02 -5.83
CA HIS A 128 -16.54 -10.08 -5.55
C HIS A 128 -16.77 -9.91 -4.03
N ARG A 129 -16.92 -11.01 -3.30
CA ARG A 129 -17.09 -10.97 -1.83
C ARG A 129 -15.88 -10.36 -1.11
N LEU A 130 -14.67 -10.68 -1.54
CA LEU A 130 -13.46 -10.09 -0.96
C LEU A 130 -13.34 -8.60 -1.27
N THR A 131 -13.80 -8.13 -2.43
CA THR A 131 -13.88 -6.70 -2.76
C THR A 131 -14.81 -5.96 -1.80
N LEU A 132 -15.97 -6.54 -1.47
CA LEU A 132 -16.86 -6.00 -0.44
C LEU A 132 -16.20 -5.92 0.94
N VAL A 133 -15.38 -6.90 1.30
CA VAL A 133 -14.60 -6.86 2.55
C VAL A 133 -13.63 -5.68 2.54
N VAL A 134 -12.93 -5.41 1.43
CA VAL A 134 -12.05 -4.23 1.31
C VAL A 134 -12.81 -2.93 1.50
N ILE A 135 -13.98 -2.80 0.85
CA ILE A 135 -14.84 -1.62 0.96
C ILE A 135 -15.30 -1.45 2.42
N LEU A 136 -15.73 -2.53 3.08
CA LEU A 136 -16.12 -2.51 4.48
C LEU A 136 -14.98 -2.07 5.39
N CYS A 137 -13.77 -2.57 5.19
CA CYS A 137 -12.58 -2.13 5.93
C CYS A 137 -12.30 -0.63 5.71
N ALA A 138 -12.41 -0.13 4.47
CA ALA A 138 -12.25 1.29 4.18
C ALA A 138 -13.30 2.15 4.91
N LEU A 139 -14.55 1.70 4.96
CA LEU A 139 -15.62 2.35 5.72
C LEU A 139 -15.34 2.34 7.23
N ILE A 140 -14.80 1.25 7.78
CA ILE A 140 -14.39 1.19 9.19
C ILE A 140 -13.28 2.22 9.48
N PHE A 141 -12.29 2.36 8.59
CA PHE A 141 -11.25 3.39 8.75
C PHE A 141 -11.82 4.80 8.66
N LEU A 142 -12.74 5.05 7.73
CA LEU A 142 -13.40 6.33 7.58
C LEU A 142 -14.23 6.66 8.82
N TYR A 143 -15.06 5.74 9.27
CA TYR A 143 -15.85 5.86 10.49
C TYR A 143 -14.96 6.17 11.70
N ARG A 144 -13.89 5.39 11.90
CA ARG A 144 -12.94 5.60 13.00
C ARG A 144 -12.33 7.00 12.96
N ARG A 145 -11.99 7.49 11.76
CA ARG A 145 -11.35 8.78 11.55
C ARG A 145 -12.33 9.95 11.73
N ILE A 146 -13.59 9.76 11.36
CA ILE A 146 -14.65 10.74 11.58
C ILE A 146 -15.05 10.73 13.05
N PHE A 147 -15.41 9.61 13.67
CA PHE A 147 -16.13 9.61 14.95
C PHE A 147 -15.26 9.48 16.19
N LEU A 148 -14.07 8.87 16.13
CA LEU A 148 -13.21 8.76 17.32
C LEU A 148 -12.37 10.02 17.51
N TYR A 149 -12.67 10.78 18.57
CA TYR A 149 -11.99 12.02 18.93
C TYR A 149 -10.45 11.91 18.91
N ARG A 150 -9.91 10.85 19.55
CA ARG A 150 -8.45 10.61 19.60
C ARG A 150 -7.80 10.49 18.22
N VAL A 151 -8.52 9.96 17.24
CA VAL A 151 -8.03 9.77 15.87
C VAL A 151 -8.24 11.04 15.06
N ARG A 152 -9.40 11.68 15.22
CA ARG A 152 -9.74 12.93 14.53
C ARG A 152 -8.73 14.04 14.83
N LEU A 153 -8.27 14.15 16.08
CA LEU A 153 -7.30 15.16 16.52
C LEU A 153 -5.96 15.11 15.77
N ILE A 154 -5.52 13.92 15.36
CA ILE A 154 -4.25 13.72 14.65
C ILE A 154 -4.45 13.48 13.15
N THR A 155 -5.68 13.61 12.66
CA THR A 155 -6.02 13.37 11.27
C THR A 155 -5.90 14.66 10.47
N SER A 156 -5.20 14.56 9.34
CA SER A 156 -5.09 15.61 8.32
C SER A 156 -6.05 15.35 7.16
N PHE A 157 -6.34 16.38 6.35
CA PHE A 157 -7.16 16.26 5.14
C PHE A 157 -6.62 15.19 4.17
N GLU A 158 -5.30 15.12 4.02
CA GLU A 158 -4.62 14.13 3.19
C GLU A 158 -4.97 12.69 3.57
N ASP A 159 -5.21 12.41 4.85
CA ASP A 159 -5.53 11.04 5.28
C ASP A 159 -6.89 10.57 4.78
N TYR A 160 -7.85 11.50 4.59
CA TYR A 160 -9.12 11.21 3.93
C TYR A 160 -8.93 11.03 2.43
N LEU A 161 -8.13 11.90 1.81
CA LEU A 161 -7.85 11.84 0.38
C LEU A 161 -7.19 10.51 0.00
N PHE A 162 -6.16 10.07 0.74
CA PHE A 162 -5.48 8.80 0.47
C PHE A 162 -6.36 7.58 0.79
N LEU A 163 -7.21 7.66 1.81
CA LEU A 163 -8.18 6.59 2.07
C LEU A 163 -9.16 6.46 0.89
N PHE A 164 -9.64 7.58 0.36
CA PHE A 164 -10.52 7.60 -0.79
C PHE A 164 -9.82 7.11 -2.06
N LEU A 165 -8.59 7.58 -2.32
CA LEU A 165 -7.79 7.15 -3.46
C LEU A 165 -7.49 5.65 -3.44
N ALA A 166 -7.29 5.06 -2.26
CA ALA A 166 -7.13 3.62 -2.11
C ALA A 166 -8.44 2.83 -2.25
N ALA A 167 -9.59 3.41 -1.88
CA ALA A 167 -10.88 2.73 -1.91
C ALA A 167 -11.59 2.83 -3.28
N ILE A 168 -11.42 3.94 -4.00
CA ILE A 168 -12.16 4.21 -5.24
C ILE A 168 -11.94 3.16 -6.35
N PRO A 169 -10.77 2.52 -6.53
CA PRO A 169 -10.62 1.47 -7.55
C PRO A 169 -11.46 0.24 -7.19
N PHE A 170 -11.56 -0.11 -5.90
CA PHE A 170 -12.40 -1.22 -5.44
C PHE A 170 -13.88 -0.91 -5.57
N ILE A 171 -14.29 0.31 -5.23
CA ILE A 171 -15.70 0.75 -5.36
C ILE A 171 -16.11 0.78 -6.84
N SER A 172 -15.31 1.41 -7.70
CA SER A 172 -15.58 1.48 -9.15
C SER A 172 -15.53 0.11 -9.83
N GLY A 173 -14.60 -0.77 -9.43
CA GLY A 173 -14.51 -2.14 -9.94
C GLY A 173 -15.73 -2.98 -9.54
N PHE A 174 -16.19 -2.83 -8.29
CA PHE A 174 -17.43 -3.45 -7.82
C PHE A 174 -18.66 -2.97 -8.60
N LEU A 175 -18.78 -1.65 -8.79
CA LEU A 175 -19.88 -1.05 -9.55
C LEU A 175 -19.88 -1.46 -11.03
N ALA A 176 -18.69 -1.63 -11.62
CA ALA A 176 -18.54 -2.11 -12.99
C ALA A 176 -19.02 -3.57 -13.14
N TYR A 177 -18.76 -4.41 -12.13
CA TYR A 177 -19.20 -5.80 -12.10
C TYR A 177 -20.72 -5.93 -11.94
N GLU A 178 -21.32 -5.19 -11.00
CA GLU A 178 -22.78 -5.21 -10.77
C GLU A 178 -23.58 -4.52 -11.89
N GLN A 179 -22.90 -3.86 -12.84
CA GLN A 179 -23.53 -3.09 -13.92
C GLN A 179 -24.58 -2.09 -13.43
N PHE A 180 -24.40 -1.56 -12.21
CA PHE A 180 -25.39 -0.72 -11.54
C PHE A 180 -25.71 0.57 -12.30
N PHE A 181 -24.77 1.04 -13.13
CA PHE A 181 -24.93 2.21 -13.99
C PHE A 181 -25.14 1.81 -15.45
N ALA A 182 -26.04 2.53 -16.13
CA ALA A 182 -26.34 2.33 -17.55
C ALA A 182 -25.12 2.51 -18.48
N ASN A 183 -24.08 3.22 -18.04
CA ASN A 183 -22.88 3.45 -18.83
C ASN A 183 -21.65 2.74 -18.25
N TYR A 184 -21.53 1.44 -18.56
CA TYR A 184 -20.40 0.61 -18.18
C TYR A 184 -19.03 1.21 -18.58
N LYS A 185 -18.95 1.81 -19.79
CA LYS A 185 -17.71 2.41 -20.30
C LYS A 185 -17.21 3.56 -19.43
N LEU A 186 -18.11 4.37 -18.86
CA LEU A 186 -17.72 5.42 -17.91
C LEU A 186 -17.17 4.81 -16.61
N VAL A 187 -17.86 3.84 -16.03
CA VAL A 187 -17.46 3.25 -14.73
C VAL A 187 -16.12 2.52 -14.85
N ILE A 188 -15.92 1.73 -15.90
CA ILE A 188 -14.64 1.04 -16.12
C ILE A 188 -13.51 2.03 -16.46
N GLY A 189 -13.81 3.11 -17.19
CA GLY A 189 -12.84 4.19 -17.43
C GLY A 189 -12.41 4.86 -16.12
N LEU A 190 -13.34 5.14 -15.20
CA LEU A 190 -13.04 5.66 -13.87
C LEU A 190 -12.26 4.65 -13.01
N HIS A 191 -12.57 3.35 -13.13
CA HIS A 191 -11.81 2.30 -12.45
C HIS A 191 -10.34 2.31 -12.89
N ILE A 192 -10.09 2.29 -14.21
CA ILE A 192 -8.73 2.34 -14.76
C ILE A 192 -8.03 3.62 -14.32
N LEU A 193 -8.64 4.77 -14.56
CA LEU A 193 -8.06 6.07 -14.20
C LEU A 193 -7.71 6.16 -12.71
N SER A 194 -8.60 5.68 -11.84
CA SER A 194 -8.35 5.70 -10.40
C SER A 194 -7.25 4.73 -9.97
N GLY A 195 -7.15 3.56 -10.62
CA GLY A 195 -6.04 2.63 -10.42
C GLY A 195 -4.69 3.23 -10.86
N GLU A 196 -4.65 3.89 -12.01
CA GLU A 196 -3.47 4.59 -12.51
C GLU A 196 -3.02 5.72 -11.58
N LEU A 197 -3.97 6.56 -11.13
CA LEU A 197 -3.69 7.63 -10.17
C LEU A 197 -3.17 7.05 -8.84
N MET A 198 -3.76 5.95 -8.37
CA MET A 198 -3.28 5.26 -7.18
C MET A 198 -1.84 4.77 -7.36
N LEU A 199 -1.51 4.12 -8.49
CA LEU A 199 -0.15 3.66 -8.81
C LEU A 199 0.86 4.81 -8.84
N MET A 200 0.54 5.90 -9.54
CA MET A 200 1.39 7.09 -9.61
C MET A 200 1.59 7.75 -8.23
N ALA A 201 0.57 7.68 -7.36
CA ALA A 201 0.64 8.23 -6.01
C ALA A 201 1.48 7.39 -5.05
N VAL A 202 1.66 6.08 -5.27
CA VAL A 202 2.37 5.19 -4.33
C VAL A 202 3.73 5.73 -3.87
N PRO A 203 4.66 6.12 -4.77
CA PRO A 203 6.01 6.52 -4.35
C PRO A 203 6.12 7.91 -3.74
N PHE A 204 5.12 8.78 -3.91
CA PHE A 204 5.22 10.20 -3.50
C PHE A 204 4.30 10.58 -2.34
N THR A 205 3.51 9.62 -1.85
CA THR A 205 2.52 9.86 -0.79
C THR A 205 2.76 8.96 0.42
N LYS A 206 1.86 9.03 1.40
CA LYS A 206 1.86 8.15 2.58
C LYS A 206 1.79 6.66 2.22
N PHE A 207 1.41 6.28 0.99
CA PHE A 207 1.38 4.87 0.55
C PHE A 207 2.75 4.20 0.50
N ILE A 208 3.84 4.96 0.37
CA ILE A 208 5.21 4.42 0.35
C ILE A 208 5.54 3.63 1.63
N HIS A 209 4.79 3.85 2.72
CA HIS A 209 4.95 3.11 3.97
C HIS A 209 4.92 1.58 3.78
N MET A 210 4.18 1.06 2.80
CA MET A 210 4.15 -0.38 2.53
C MET A 210 5.53 -0.91 2.11
N ILE A 211 6.25 -0.13 1.28
CA ILE A 211 7.60 -0.46 0.81
C ILE A 211 8.63 -0.20 1.91
N PHE A 212 8.53 0.95 2.59
CA PHE A 212 9.45 1.30 3.67
C PHE A 212 9.34 0.38 4.88
N LEU A 213 8.16 -0.16 5.18
CA LEU A 213 7.97 -1.13 6.24
C LEU A 213 8.87 -2.35 6.02
N LEU A 214 8.94 -2.87 4.80
CA LEU A 214 9.81 -4.01 4.48
C LEU A 214 11.28 -3.63 4.62
N ILE A 215 11.70 -2.52 4.04
CA ILE A 215 13.11 -2.10 4.06
C ILE A 215 13.60 -1.86 5.49
N ILE A 216 12.86 -1.07 6.27
CA ILE A 216 13.24 -0.71 7.64
C ILE A 216 13.26 -1.94 8.54
N ARG A 217 12.26 -2.82 8.45
CA ARG A 217 12.15 -4.00 9.33
C ARG A 217 13.21 -5.06 9.07
N PHE A 218 13.83 -5.10 7.88
CA PHE A 218 14.87 -6.07 7.54
C PHE A 218 16.28 -5.49 7.53
N LYS A 219 16.46 -4.19 7.22
CA LYS A 219 17.80 -3.57 7.12
C LYS A 219 18.23 -2.80 8.36
N ILE A 220 17.30 -2.19 9.09
CA ILE A 220 17.65 -1.37 10.27
C ILE A 220 17.75 -2.27 11.49
N ASP A 221 18.85 -2.15 12.23
CA ASP A 221 19.02 -2.79 13.52
C ASP A 221 18.19 -2.09 14.61
N GLY A 222 17.53 -2.86 15.46
CA GLY A 222 16.70 -2.29 16.54
C GLY A 222 15.67 -3.25 17.11
N GLU A 223 15.05 -2.84 18.22
CA GLU A 223 14.09 -3.66 19.00
C GLU A 223 12.86 -4.13 18.20
N TYR A 224 12.57 -3.45 17.10
CA TYR A 224 11.44 -3.69 16.22
C TYR A 224 11.84 -4.34 14.88
N SER A 225 13.12 -4.65 14.68
CA SER A 225 13.60 -5.37 13.50
C SER A 225 13.03 -6.80 13.48
N LEU A 226 12.68 -7.27 12.27
CA LEU A 226 12.28 -8.66 12.01
C LEU A 226 13.49 -9.49 11.57
N GLY A 227 14.50 -8.87 10.98
CA GLY A 227 15.74 -9.50 10.52
C GLY A 227 16.95 -9.24 11.42
N ASN A 228 18.13 -9.55 10.89
CA ASN A 228 19.41 -9.12 11.44
C ASN A 228 19.82 -7.85 10.69
N GLY A 229 19.31 -6.69 11.13
CA GLY A 229 19.63 -5.41 10.52
C GLY A 229 21.13 -5.11 10.62
N ASP A 230 21.72 -4.63 9.52
CA ASP A 230 23.14 -4.26 9.43
C ASP A 230 23.33 -2.73 9.32
N ARG A 231 22.23 -1.97 9.34
CA ARG A 231 22.21 -0.51 9.17
C ARG A 231 21.61 0.20 10.39
N ALA A 232 22.05 1.43 10.60
CA ALA A 232 21.44 2.38 11.50
C ALA A 232 20.87 3.57 10.70
N TRP A 233 20.06 4.39 11.38
CA TRP A 233 19.65 5.70 10.87
C TRP A 233 20.85 6.63 10.69
#